data_AF-A0A4P2QBD7-F1
#
_entry.id   AF-A0A4P2QBD7-F1
#
_cell.length_a   1.000
_cell.length_b   1.000
_cell.length_c   1.000
_cell.angle_alpha   90.00
_cell.angle_beta   90.00
_cell.angle_gamma   90.00
#
_symmetry.space_group_name_H-M   'P 1'
#
loop_
_entity.id
_entity.type
_entity.pdbx_description
1 polymer ?
#
loop_
_entity_poly.entity_id
_entity_poly.type
_entity_poly.pdbx_seq_one_letter_code
_entity_poly.pdbx_strand_id
1 'polypeptide(L)' 'MITVGLYGIRDTTSRLRTTYTHDHSLAVMRDGHVLSIVEVERWTGRKHDNRLDAVIMELLAALVPPDEEVRFASVTEHRC' A
#
# COMPACT_ATOMS: atom_id res chain seq x y z
N MET A 1 -9.75 -14.65 -7.00
CA MET A 1 -9.82 -13.19 -6.77
C MET A 1 -9.06 -12.84 -5.50
N ILE A 2 -8.08 -11.96 -5.62
CA ILE A 2 -7.36 -11.32 -4.51
C ILE A 2 -7.96 -9.93 -4.28
N THR A 3 -8.07 -9.50 -3.02
CA THR A 3 -8.29 -8.08 -2.68
C THR A 3 -7.00 -7.46 -2.20
N VAL A 4 -6.56 -6.38 -2.86
CA VAL A 4 -5.43 -5.56 -2.43
C VAL A 4 -5.98 -4.32 -1.72
N GLY A 5 -5.80 -4.28 -0.41
CA GLY A 5 -6.04 -3.09 0.40
C GLY A 5 -4.85 -2.13 0.28
N LEU A 6 -5.12 -0.87 -0.07
CA LEU A 6 -4.13 0.21 -0.09
C LEU A 6 -4.52 1.22 0.99
N TYR A 7 -3.69 1.36 2.01
CA TYR A 7 -3.86 2.36 3.06
C TYR A 7 -2.87 3.49 2.84
N GLY A 8 -3.39 4.71 2.75
CA GLY A 8 -2.57 5.87 2.48
C GLY A 8 -2.03 5.82 1.05
N ILE A 9 -2.76 6.39 0.09
CA ILE A 9 -2.15 6.74 -1.20
C ILE A 9 -1.19 7.93 -1.02
N ARG A 10 -0.26 8.10 -1.95
CA ARG A 10 0.74 9.17 -1.94
C ARG A 10 0.08 10.55 -1.71
N ASP A 11 0.65 11.30 -0.77
CA ASP A 11 0.26 12.66 -0.42
C ASP A 11 0.29 13.58 -1.65
N THR A 12 -0.68 14.49 -1.77
CA THR A 12 -0.76 15.47 -2.86
C THR A 12 0.42 16.46 -2.85
N THR A 13 1.09 16.62 -1.71
CA THR A 13 2.37 17.33 -1.63
C THR A 13 3.47 16.49 -2.29
N SER A 14 4.22 17.08 -3.23
CA SER A 14 5.28 16.42 -4.00
C SER A 14 6.56 16.10 -3.20
N ARG A 15 6.43 15.98 -1.87
CA ARG A 15 7.54 15.74 -0.95
C ARG A 15 7.82 14.24 -0.82
N LEU A 16 9.10 13.90 -0.64
CA LEU A 16 9.58 12.53 -0.40
C LEU A 16 9.24 12.00 1.01
N ARG A 17 8.64 12.85 1.86
CA ARG A 17 8.15 12.51 3.20
C ARG A 17 6.69 12.90 3.31
N THR A 18 5.96 12.16 4.12
CA THR A 18 4.53 12.38 4.36
C THR A 18 4.24 13.72 5.04
N THR A 19 3.12 14.36 4.67
CA THR A 19 2.61 15.56 5.33
C THR A 19 1.30 15.28 6.07
N TYR A 20 0.39 14.49 5.47
CA TYR A 20 -0.95 14.22 6.03
C TYR A 20 -1.15 12.77 6.51
N THR A 21 -0.92 11.80 5.63
CA THR A 21 -0.99 10.35 5.90
C THR A 21 0.38 9.88 6.38
N HIS A 22 0.57 9.52 7.64
CA HIS A 22 1.93 9.32 8.16
C HIS A 22 2.60 8.02 7.68
N ASP A 23 1.81 6.97 7.48
CA ASP A 23 2.25 5.65 7.06
C ASP A 23 1.49 5.18 5.80
N HIS A 24 2.20 4.45 4.94
CA HIS A 24 1.63 3.81 3.75
C HIS A 24 1.72 2.30 3.92
N SER A 25 0.66 1.56 3.59
CA SER A 25 0.72 0.09 3.62
C SER A 25 -0.14 -0.58 2.54
N LEU A 26 0.24 -1.81 2.22
CA LEU A 26 -0.45 -2.71 1.31
C LEU A 26 -0.84 -3.99 2.06
N ALA A 27 -2.11 -4.38 1.99
CA ALA A 27 -2.62 -5.62 2.52
C ALA A 27 -3.09 -6.54 1.37
N VAL A 28 -2.68 -7.81 1.38
CA VAL A 28 -3.19 -8.82 0.46
C VAL A 28 -4.20 -9.69 1.20
N MET A 29 -5.40 -9.82 0.64
CA MET A 29 -6.51 -10.55 1.25
C MET A 29 -7.17 -11.53 0.27
N ARG A 30 -7.69 -12.63 0.79
CA ARG A 30 -8.47 -13.64 0.07
C ARG A 30 -9.59 -14.17 0.97
N ASP A 31 -10.80 -14.28 0.43
CA ASP A 31 -11.97 -14.88 1.11
C ASP A 31 -12.24 -14.33 2.53
N GLY A 32 -12.01 -13.02 2.72
CA GLY A 32 -12.16 -12.32 4.00
C GLY A 32 -10.96 -12.42 4.94
N HIS A 33 -9.95 -13.24 4.62
CA HIS A 33 -8.73 -13.40 5.40
C HIS A 33 -7.59 -12.51 4.89
N VAL A 34 -6.78 -11.99 5.81
CA VAL A 34 -5.52 -11.31 5.51
C VAL A 34 -4.44 -12.36 5.30
N LEU A 35 -3.75 -12.30 4.15
CA LEU A 35 -2.60 -13.15 3.81
C LEU A 35 -1.28 -12.47 4.16
N SER A 36 -1.18 -11.16 3.92
CA SER A 36 -0.01 -10.35 4.26
C SER A 36 -0.38 -8.88 4.46
N ILE A 37 0.44 -8.16 5.24
CA ILE A 37 0.44 -6.70 5.36
C ILE A 37 1.89 -6.25 5.27
N VAL A 38 2.16 -5.23 4.45
CA VAL A 38 3.49 -4.61 4.33
C VAL A 38 3.37 -3.10 4.48
N GLU A 39 4.07 -2.57 5.48
CA GLU A 39 4.32 -1.13 5.64
C GLU A 39 5.42 -0.70 4.64
N VAL A 40 5.19 0.35 3.85
CA VAL A 40 6.16 0.84 2.85
C VAL A 40 7.47 1.28 3.52
N GLU A 41 7.40 1.86 4.73
CA GLU A 41 8.59 2.19 5.54
C GLU A 41 9.47 0.96 5.78
N ARG A 42 8.88 -0.20 6.08
CA ARG A 42 9.62 -1.44 6.36
C ARG A 42 10.20 -2.03 5.09
N TRP A 43 9.44 -2.00 3.99
CA TRP A 43 9.89 -2.49 2.69
C TRP A 43 11.09 -1.69 2.18
N THR A 44 11.00 -0.37 2.24
CA THR A 44 12.05 0.50 1.70
C THR A 44 13.16 0.80 2.71
N GLY A 45 12.94 0.61 4.02
CA GLY A 45 13.85 1.02 5.07
C GLY A 45 13.92 2.55 5.26
N ARG A 46 12.96 3.30 4.72
CA ARG A 46 12.94 4.77 4.73
C ARG A 46 11.75 5.25 5.56
N LYS A 47 12.03 6.00 6.63
CA LYS A 47 11.00 6.50 7.55
C LYS A 47 10.07 7.50 6.85
N HIS A 48 8.76 7.31 7.03
CA HIS A 48 7.71 8.16 6.41
C HIS A 48 7.79 8.23 4.87
N ASP A 49 8.04 7.11 4.19
CA ASP A 49 8.30 7.08 2.74
C ASP A 49 7.02 7.27 1.88
N ASN A 50 6.83 8.48 1.36
CA ASN A 50 5.66 8.90 0.59
C ASN A 50 5.65 8.40 -0.88
N ARG A 51 6.24 7.23 -1.15
CA ARG A 51 6.52 6.74 -2.51
C ARG A 51 5.88 5.37 -2.80
N LEU A 52 4.68 5.12 -2.26
CA LEU A 52 3.90 3.92 -2.58
C LEU A 52 3.72 3.75 -4.09
N ASP A 53 3.50 4.84 -4.82
CA ASP A 53 3.41 4.87 -6.30
C ASP A 53 4.67 4.33 -7.00
N ALA A 54 5.85 4.53 -6.41
CA ALA A 54 7.12 4.04 -6.97
C ALA A 54 7.41 2.56 -6.66
N VAL A 55 6.80 1.98 -5.62
CA VAL A 55 7.08 0.60 -5.17
C VAL A 55 5.88 -0.36 -5.27
N ILE A 56 4.67 0.14 -5.59
CA ILE A 56 3.46 -0.69 -5.62
C ILE A 56 3.56 -1.85 -6.60
N MET A 57 4.19 -1.68 -7.77
CA MET A 57 4.37 -2.77 -8.74
C MET A 57 5.34 -3.84 -8.24
N GLU A 58 6.37 -3.46 -7.48
CA GLU A 58 7.32 -4.37 -6.84
C GLU A 58 6.64 -5.18 -5.72
N LEU A 59 5.87 -4.49 -4.86
CA LEU A 59 5.07 -5.11 -3.80
C LEU A 59 4.02 -6.09 -4.36
N LEU A 60 3.32 -5.71 -5.43
CA LEU A 60 2.34 -6.58 -6.09
C LEU A 60 3.01 -7.82 -6.67
N ALA A 61 4.14 -7.67 -7.38
CA ALA A 61 4.88 -8.80 -7.94
C ALA A 61 5.46 -9.74 -6.87
N ALA A 62 5.76 -9.23 -5.66
CA ALA A 62 6.28 -10.02 -4.55
C ALA A 62 5.18 -10.73 -3.71
N LEU A 63 3.96 -10.20 -3.69
CA LEU A 63 2.92 -10.58 -2.71
C LEU A 63 1.62 -11.14 -3.33
N VAL A 64 1.35 -10.87 -4.61
CA VAL A 64 0.14 -11.30 -5.30
C VAL A 64 0.50 -12.45 -6.26
N PRO A 65 -0.17 -13.62 -6.19
CA PRO A 65 0.05 -14.70 -7.14
C PRO A 65 -0.23 -14.26 -8.59
N PRO A 66 0.54 -14.74 -9.59
CA PRO A 66 0.28 -14.44 -10.99
C PRO A 66 -1.08 -15.00 -11.43
N ASP A 67 -1.63 -14.41 -12.51
CA ASP A 67 -2.87 -14.82 -13.18
C ASP A 67 -4.15 -14.79 -12.30
N GLU A 68 -4.08 -14.20 -11.11
CA GLU A 68 -5.24 -13.94 -10.26
C GLU A 68 -6.00 -12.68 -10.68
N GLU A 69 -7.34 -12.75 -10.64
CA GLU A 69 -8.18 -11.55 -10.68
C GLU A 69 -7.94 -10.70 -9.42
N VAL A 70 -7.61 -9.41 -9.59
CA VAL A 70 -7.32 -8.49 -8.48
C VAL A 70 -8.38 -7.39 -8.38
N ARG A 71 -8.93 -7.22 -7.17
CA ARG A 71 -9.74 -6.07 -6.78
C ARG A 71 -8.93 -5.15 -5.88
N PHE A 72 -8.85 -3.87 -6.21
CA PHE A 72 -8.26 -2.85 -5.33
C PHE A 72 -9.30 -2.21 -4.41
N ALA A 73 -8.92 -1.97 -3.16
CA ALA A 73 -9.67 -1.20 -2.18
C ALA A 73 -8.74 -0.14 -1.57
N SER A 74 -8.94 1.13 -1.92
CA SER A 74 -8.13 2.23 -1.40
C SER A 74 -8.84 2.90 -0.22
N VAL A 75 -8.11 3.13 0.87
CA VAL A 75 -8.56 3.88 2.04
C VAL A 75 -7.62 5.07 2.26
N THR A 76 -8.20 6.25 2.38
CA THR A 76 -7.50 7.51 2.70
C THR A 76 -7.92 8.04 4.05
N GLU A 77 -6.94 8.47 4.83
CA GLU A 77 -7.18 9.27 6.03
C GLU A 77 -7.67 10.67 5.62
N HIS A 78 -8.98 10.91 5.70
CA HIS A 78 -9.45 12.27 5.91
C HIS A 78 -9.33 12.58 7.40
N ARG A 79 -8.46 13.53 7.76
CA ARG A 79 -8.45 14.07 9.12
C ARG A 79 -9.79 14.75 9.38
N CYS A 80 -10.52 14.24 10.39
CA CYS A 80 -11.63 14.94 11.02
C CYS A 80 -11.13 16.17 11.80
#